data_AF-A0A944BPU5-F1
#
_entry.id   AF-A0A944BPU5-F1
#
_cell.length_a   1.000
_cell.length_b   1.000
_cell.length_c   1.000
_cell.angle_alpha   90.00
_cell.angle_beta   90.00
_cell.angle_gamma   90.00
#
_symmetry.space_group_name_H-M   'P 1'
#
loop_
_entity.id
_entity.type
_entity.pdbx_description
1 polymer ?
#
loop_
_entity_poly.entity_id
_entity_poly.type
_entity_poly.pdbx_seq_one_letter_code
_entity_poly.pdbx_strand_id
1 'polypeptide(L)'
;MMEDEVEKILSIEKNLSGRVIGQDQAVKAIASAVRRSRTGLQDPNRPIGSFIFLGPSGVGKTELAKSLASFLFDDEQAMIRLDMSEYMEKHEVAKLIGAPPGYVGHEDGGVLTNAVLEKPYSVVLF
;
A
#
# COMPACT_ATOMS: atom_id res chain seq x y z
N MET A 1 1.82 15.79 19.80
CA MET A 1 1.44 15.57 18.38
C MET A 1 2.61 15.07 17.55
N MET A 2 3.73 15.80 17.39
CA MET A 2 4.91 15.28 16.66
C MET A 2 5.67 14.19 17.44
N GLU A 3 5.86 14.36 18.75
CA GLU A 3 6.50 13.35 19.59
C GLU A 3 5.71 12.02 19.58
N ASP A 4 4.38 12.09 19.68
CA ASP A 4 3.51 10.90 19.61
C ASP A 4 3.61 10.17 18.26
N GLU A 5 3.74 10.92 17.16
CA GLU A 5 3.91 10.32 15.83
C GLU A 5 5.28 9.66 15.67
N VAL A 6 6.34 10.27 16.21
CA VAL A 6 7.68 9.67 16.24
C VAL A 6 7.69 8.39 17.07
N GLU A 7 7.13 8.41 18.28
CA GLU A 7 7.01 7.22 19.13
C GLU A 7 6.19 6.12 18.45
N LYS A 8 5.06 6.49 17.82
CA LYS A 8 4.25 5.56 17.02
C LYS A 8 5.14 4.87 15.99
N ILE A 9 5.85 5.62 15.16
CA ILE A 9 6.71 5.09 14.08
C ILE A 9 7.88 4.25 14.62
N LEU A 10 8.49 4.63 15.75
CA LEU A 10 9.55 3.84 16.40
C LEU A 10 9.04 2.46 16.88
N SER A 11 7.74 2.35 17.14
CA SER A 11 7.09 1.10 17.57
C SER A 11 6.53 0.24 16.43
N ILE A 12 6.78 0.60 15.15
CA ILE A 12 6.16 -0.05 14.00
C ILE A 12 6.45 -1.55 13.94
N GLU A 13 7.69 -2.00 14.15
CA GLU A 13 8.01 -3.44 14.12
C GLU A 13 7.24 -4.19 15.19
N LYS A 14 7.16 -3.65 16.41
CA LYS A 14 6.42 -4.27 17.51
C LYS A 14 4.93 -4.40 17.18
N ASN A 15 4.33 -3.37 16.60
CA ASN A 15 2.92 -3.38 16.22
C ASN A 15 2.64 -4.40 15.11
N LEU A 16 3.44 -4.39 14.03
CA LEU A 16 3.25 -5.31 12.92
C LEU A 16 3.54 -6.76 13.31
N SER A 17 4.59 -7.02 14.08
CA SER A 17 4.90 -8.36 14.59
C SER A 17 3.87 -8.88 15.60
N GLY A 18 3.07 -8.01 16.22
CA GLY A 18 1.95 -8.43 17.07
C GLY A 18 0.79 -9.06 16.28
N ARG A 19 0.62 -8.70 15.00
CA ARG A 19 -0.41 -9.26 14.10
C ARG A 19 0.14 -10.29 13.12
N VAL A 20 1.37 -10.10 12.63
CA VAL A 20 2.00 -10.95 11.62
C VAL A 20 3.21 -11.67 12.21
N ILE A 21 3.02 -12.94 12.55
CA ILE A 21 4.02 -13.76 13.23
C ILE A 21 4.97 -14.41 12.21
N GLY A 22 6.28 -14.38 12.51
CA GLY A 22 7.31 -15.10 11.75
C GLY A 22 7.75 -14.44 10.43
N GLN A 23 7.35 -13.19 10.18
CA GLN A 23 7.68 -12.43 8.97
C GLN A 23 8.65 -11.26 9.24
N ASP A 24 9.63 -11.46 10.12
CA ASP A 24 10.51 -10.40 10.64
C ASP A 24 11.25 -9.63 9.54
N GLN A 25 11.65 -10.30 8.46
CA GLN A 25 12.33 -9.65 7.34
C GLN A 25 11.42 -8.67 6.61
N ALA A 26 10.17 -9.07 6.33
CA ALA A 26 9.18 -8.22 5.66
C ALA A 26 8.81 -7.03 6.57
N VAL A 27 8.59 -7.28 7.86
CA VAL A 27 8.30 -6.24 8.86
C VAL A 27 9.44 -5.21 8.93
N LYS A 28 10.70 -5.65 9.03
CA LYS A 28 11.87 -4.74 9.07
C LYS A 28 12.02 -3.93 7.78
N ALA A 29 11.74 -4.52 6.62
CA ALA A 29 11.81 -3.82 5.34
C ALA A 29 10.77 -2.69 5.26
N ILE A 30 9.53 -2.96 5.67
CA ILE A 30 8.46 -1.97 5.74
C ILE A 30 8.80 -0.86 6.73
N ALA A 31 9.19 -1.22 7.96
CA ALA A 31 9.57 -0.28 9.00
C ALA A 31 10.66 0.69 8.55
N SER A 32 11.66 0.17 7.84
CA SER A 32 12.76 0.97 7.31
C SER A 32 12.30 1.96 6.24
N ALA A 33 11.37 1.57 5.35
CA ALA A 33 10.83 2.48 4.35
C ALA A 33 9.98 3.59 4.97
N VAL A 34 9.09 3.23 5.91
CA VAL A 34 8.24 4.19 6.63
C VAL A 34 9.10 5.20 7.40
N ARG A 35 10.15 4.75 8.11
CA ARG A 35 11.08 5.65 8.80
C ARG A 35 11.80 6.61 7.85
N ARG A 36 12.30 6.13 6.71
CA ARG A 36 12.96 6.99 5.70
C ARG A 36 12.02 8.06 5.13
N SER A 37 10.74 7.71 4.95
CA SER A 37 9.72 8.65 4.51
C SER A 37 9.53 9.80 5.49
N ARG A 38 9.50 9.47 6.80
CA ARG A 38 9.29 10.45 7.87
C ARG A 38 10.48 11.36 8.12
N THR A 39 11.70 10.94 7.80
CA THR A 39 12.89 11.78 7.93
C THR A 39 13.11 12.73 6.74
N GLY A 40 12.22 12.71 5.73
CA GLY A 40 12.36 13.52 4.52
C GLY A 40 13.52 13.10 3.61
N LEU A 41 14.11 11.93 3.86
CA LEU A 41 15.21 11.36 3.05
C LEU A 41 14.71 10.64 1.79
N GLN A 42 13.40 10.63 1.56
CA GLN A 42 12.76 9.98 0.43
C GLN A 42 12.56 10.96 -0.73
N ASP A 43 12.72 10.46 -1.96
CA ASP A 43 12.32 11.17 -3.17
C ASP A 43 10.81 11.50 -3.14
N PRO A 44 10.40 12.78 -3.22
CA PRO A 44 9.00 13.18 -3.18
C PRO A 44 8.19 12.68 -4.39
N ASN A 45 8.85 12.23 -5.46
CA ASN A 45 8.19 11.69 -6.66
C ASN A 45 7.96 10.18 -6.59
N ARG A 46 8.19 9.54 -5.43
CA ARG A 46 8.04 8.10 -5.24
C ARG A 46 7.09 7.76 -4.10
N PRO A 47 6.40 6.60 -4.15
CA PRO A 47 5.62 6.09 -3.02
C PRO A 47 6.48 5.87 -1.77
N ILE A 48 5.87 6.00 -0.58
CA ILE A 48 6.50 5.76 0.74
C ILE A 48 7.29 4.44 0.77
N GLY A 49 6.73 3.40 0.19
CA GLY A 49 7.39 2.14 -0.05
C GLY A 49 6.71 1.38 -1.17
N SER A 50 7.49 0.60 -1.91
CA SER A 50 7.00 -0.33 -2.93
C SER A 50 7.63 -1.68 -2.65
N PHE A 51 6.80 -2.70 -2.48
CA PHE A 51 7.22 -4.02 -2.01
C PHE A 51 6.65 -5.11 -2.91
N ILE A 52 7.41 -6.20 -3.04
CA ILE A 52 6.94 -7.45 -3.63
C ILE A 52 7.10 -8.52 -2.56
N PHE A 53 5.98 -9.08 -2.10
CA PHE A 53 5.98 -10.17 -1.13
C PHE A 53 5.88 -11.52 -1.84
N LEU A 54 6.90 -12.35 -1.69
CA LEU A 54 6.98 -13.68 -2.27
C LEU A 54 6.76 -14.73 -1.18
N GLY A 55 6.04 -15.79 -1.50
CA GLY A 55 5.80 -16.91 -0.60
C GLY A 55 4.47 -17.61 -0.89
N PRO A 56 4.20 -18.77 -0.27
CA PRO A 56 2.96 -19.52 -0.49
C PRO A 56 1.73 -18.76 0.04
N SER A 57 0.54 -19.20 -0.35
CA SER A 57 -0.72 -18.67 0.20
C SER A 57 -0.79 -18.90 1.71
N GLY A 58 -1.43 -17.98 2.44
CA GLY A 58 -1.64 -18.11 3.89
C GLY A 58 -0.47 -17.67 4.78
N VAL A 59 0.70 -17.29 4.24
CA VAL A 59 1.86 -16.87 5.07
C VAL A 59 1.77 -15.43 5.63
N GLY A 60 0.66 -14.73 5.44
CA GLY A 60 0.44 -13.40 6.02
C GLY A 60 0.76 -12.21 5.11
N LYS A 61 0.97 -12.40 3.81
CA LYS A 61 1.24 -11.29 2.86
C LYS A 61 0.15 -10.20 2.88
N THR A 62 -1.11 -10.61 2.73
CA THR A 62 -2.27 -9.70 2.77
C THR A 62 -2.49 -9.13 4.18
N GLU A 63 -2.27 -9.93 5.22
CA GLU A 63 -2.41 -9.48 6.61
C GLU A 63 -1.39 -8.41 6.97
N LEU A 64 -0.19 -8.47 6.39
CA LEU A 64 0.84 -7.45 6.58
C LEU A 64 0.45 -6.11 5.94
N ALA A 65 -0.16 -6.13 4.76
CA ALA A 65 -0.68 -4.91 4.12
C ALA A 65 -1.82 -4.28 4.95
N LYS A 66 -2.76 -5.10 5.44
CA LYS A 66 -3.85 -4.69 6.34
C LYS A 66 -3.35 -4.11 7.66
N SER A 67 -2.38 -4.80 8.28
CA SER A 67 -1.74 -4.35 9.52
C SER A 67 -1.01 -3.03 9.31
N LEU A 68 -0.38 -2.82 8.14
CA LEU A 68 0.26 -1.56 7.78
C LEU A 68 -0.75 -0.43 7.59
N ALA A 69 -1.88 -0.69 6.92
CA ALA A 69 -2.96 0.30 6.75
C ALA A 69 -3.52 0.73 8.12
N SER A 70 -3.86 -0.25 8.95
CA SER A 70 -4.32 -0.02 10.32
C SER A 70 -3.29 0.74 11.16
N PHE A 71 -2.00 0.45 11.03
CA PHE A 71 -0.96 1.16 11.78
C PHE A 71 -0.76 2.61 11.30
N LEU A 72 -0.75 2.85 9.99
CA LEU A 72 -0.47 4.18 9.43
C LEU A 72 -1.67 5.11 9.49
N PHE A 73 -2.88 4.59 9.30
CA PHE A 73 -4.09 5.38 9.08
C PHE A 73 -5.17 5.13 10.13
N ASP A 74 -4.89 4.30 11.14
CA ASP A 74 -5.83 3.89 12.19
C ASP A 74 -7.12 3.24 11.61
N ASP A 75 -7.03 2.73 10.37
CA ASP A 75 -8.12 2.09 9.63
C ASP A 75 -7.56 0.97 8.73
N GLU A 76 -8.00 -0.27 8.94
CA GLU A 76 -7.64 -1.40 8.07
C GLU A 76 -8.24 -1.27 6.66
N GLN A 77 -9.33 -0.52 6.52
CA GLN A 77 -10.00 -0.24 5.24
C GLN A 77 -9.36 0.94 4.48
N ALA A 78 -8.34 1.60 5.03
CA ALA A 78 -7.50 2.56 4.32
C ALA A 78 -6.53 1.86 3.34
N MET A 79 -7.08 0.93 2.57
CA MET A 79 -6.39 0.10 1.60
C MET A 79 -7.18 0.07 0.29
N ILE A 80 -6.50 0.36 -0.82
CA ILE A 80 -7.02 0.16 -2.17
C ILE A 80 -6.60 -1.24 -2.59
N ARG A 81 -7.57 -2.16 -2.65
CA ARG A 81 -7.31 -3.55 -3.04
C ARG A 81 -7.69 -3.78 -4.48
N LEU A 82 -6.75 -4.31 -5.25
CA LEU A 82 -6.93 -4.71 -6.64
C LEU A 82 -6.68 -6.22 -6.70
N ASP A 83 -7.65 -6.98 -7.21
CA ASP A 83 -7.42 -8.39 -7.50
C ASP A 83 -6.75 -8.50 -8.87
N MET A 84 -5.44 -8.73 -8.89
CA MET A 84 -4.70 -8.83 -10.15
C MET A 84 -5.15 -9.99 -11.05
N SER A 85 -5.92 -10.95 -10.53
CA SER A 85 -6.55 -12.00 -11.34
C SER A 85 -7.59 -11.44 -12.31
N GLU A 86 -8.18 -10.29 -12.01
CA GLU A 86 -9.13 -9.60 -12.91
C GLU A 86 -8.43 -8.89 -14.08
N TYR A 87 -7.10 -8.72 -14.02
CA TYR A 87 -6.32 -7.94 -14.98
C TYR A 87 -5.35 -8.79 -15.81
N MET A 88 -5.62 -10.09 -15.97
CA MET A 88 -4.77 -11.01 -16.74
C MET A 88 -4.79 -10.71 -18.24
N GLU A 89 -5.90 -10.18 -18.75
CA GLU A 89 -6.07 -9.87 -20.17
C GLU A 89 -5.53 -8.49 -20.53
N LYS A 90 -4.90 -8.36 -21.70
CA LYS A 90 -4.24 -7.09 -22.12
C LYS A 90 -5.19 -5.89 -22.14
N HIS A 91 -6.47 -6.10 -22.45
CA HIS A 91 -7.46 -5.02 -22.55
C HIS A 91 -8.00 -4.59 -21.18
N GLU A 92 -7.89 -5.43 -20.15
CA GLU A 92 -8.34 -5.12 -18.79
C GLU A 92 -7.43 -4.09 -18.11
N VAL A 93 -6.17 -3.97 -18.55
CA VAL A 93 -5.23 -2.95 -18.06
C VAL A 93 -5.78 -1.52 -18.26
N ALA A 94 -6.55 -1.28 -19.33
CA ALA A 94 -7.16 0.02 -19.57
C ALA A 94 -8.18 0.41 -18.48
N LYS A 95 -8.84 -0.57 -17.82
CA LYS A 95 -9.74 -0.28 -16.70
C LYS A 95 -8.98 0.20 -15.46
N LEU A 96 -7.74 -0.25 -15.29
CA LEU A 96 -6.91 0.13 -14.13
C LEU A 96 -6.51 1.62 -14.18
N ILE A 97 -6.07 2.09 -15.35
CA ILE A 97 -5.51 3.44 -15.55
C ILE A 97 -6.45 4.43 -16.25
N GLY A 98 -7.50 3.93 -16.89
CA GLY A 98 -8.45 4.72 -17.69
C GLY A 98 -8.29 4.46 -19.19
N ALA A 99 -9.40 4.63 -19.92
CA ALA A 99 -9.38 4.49 -21.37
C ALA A 99 -8.57 5.65 -22.01
N PRO A 100 -7.89 5.41 -23.15
CA PRO A 100 -7.16 6.46 -23.85
C PRO A 100 -8.09 7.54 -24.46
N PRO A 101 -7.59 8.76 -24.74
CA PRO A 101 -8.39 9.82 -25.35
C PRO A 101 -9.09 9.36 -26.64
N GLY A 102 -10.38 9.66 -26.77
CA GLY A 102 -11.19 9.27 -27.92
C GLY A 102 -11.88 7.91 -27.80
N TYR A 103 -11.70 7.19 -26.69
CA TYR A 103 -12.44 5.97 -26.36
C TYR A 103 -13.53 6.25 -25.32
N VAL A 104 -14.59 5.43 -25.33
CA VAL A 104 -15.65 5.47 -24.31
C VAL A 104 -15.02 5.20 -22.94
N GLY A 105 -15.35 6.04 -21.95
CA GLY A 105 -14.81 5.94 -20.58
C GLY A 105 -13.48 6.66 -20.36
N HIS A 106 -13.02 7.49 -21.31
CA HIS A 106 -11.81 8.29 -21.12
C HIS A 106 -11.94 9.31 -19.98
N GLU A 107 -13.09 10.00 -19.90
CA GLU A 107 -13.34 11.00 -18.86
C GLU A 107 -13.59 10.39 -17.47
N ASP A 108 -13.90 9.09 -17.42
CA ASP A 108 -14.19 8.39 -16.18
C ASP A 108 -12.92 8.05 -15.38
N GLY A 109 -11.73 8.10 -16.00
CA GLY A 109 -10.47 7.66 -15.37
C GLY A 109 -10.39 6.14 -15.17
N GLY A 110 -9.36 5.70 -14.46
CA GLY A 110 -9.15 4.29 -14.11
C GLY A 110 -9.54 3.96 -12.67
N VAL A 111 -9.81 2.68 -12.42
CA VAL A 111 -10.12 2.15 -11.08
C VAL A 111 -9.04 2.53 -10.07
N LEU A 112 -7.75 2.37 -10.42
CA LEU A 112 -6.66 2.73 -9.53
C LEU A 112 -6.48 4.26 -9.43
N THR A 113 -6.51 4.96 -10.56
CA THR A 113 -6.26 6.42 -10.56
C THR A 113 -7.32 7.15 -9.75
N ASN A 114 -8.59 6.76 -9.88
CA ASN A 114 -9.69 7.38 -9.14
C ASN A 114 -9.62 7.03 -7.66
N ALA A 115 -9.36 5.77 -7.31
CA ALA A 115 -9.26 5.35 -5.93
C ALA A 115 -8.12 6.07 -5.19
N VAL A 116 -6.97 6.28 -5.86
CA VAL A 116 -5.84 7.02 -5.28
C VAL A 116 -6.12 8.52 -5.19
N LEU A 117 -6.84 9.11 -6.16
CA LEU A 117 -7.27 10.51 -6.09
C LEU A 117 -8.24 10.74 -4.93
N GLU A 118 -9.17 9.81 -4.68
CA GLU A 118 -10.10 9.87 -3.55
C GLU A 118 -9.39 9.65 -2.20
N LYS A 119 -8.43 8.71 -2.15
CA LYS A 119 -7.70 8.30 -0.93
C LYS A 119 -6.18 8.30 -1.16
N PRO A 120 -5.53 9.48 -1.20
CA PRO A 120 -4.10 9.60 -1.52
C PRO A 120 -3.20 9.00 -0.43
N TYR A 121 -3.68 8.94 0.81
CA TYR A 121 -3.01 8.29 1.94
C TYR A 121 -3.62 6.91 2.15
N SER A 122 -3.12 5.93 1.42
CA SER A 122 -3.62 4.56 1.47
C SER A 122 -2.52 3.54 1.20
N VAL A 123 -2.76 2.29 1.59
CA VAL A 123 -1.98 1.14 1.13
C VAL A 123 -2.60 0.63 -0.17
N VAL A 124 -1.83 0.55 -1.25
CA VAL A 124 -2.30 -0.12 -2.48
C VAL A 124 -1.83 -1.57 -2.44
N LEU A 125 -2.80 -2.50 -2.44
CA LEU A 125 -2.55 -3.94 -2.46
C LEU A 125 -2.98 -4.51 -3.81
N PHE A 126 -2.04 -5.15 -4.48
CA PHE A 126 -2.21 -5.91 -5.72
C PHE A 126 -2.27 -7.41 -5.42
#